data_AF-A0A429J3B7-F1
#
_entry.id   AF-A0A429J3B7-F1
#
_cell.length_a   1.000
_cell.length_b   1.000
_cell.length_c   1.000
_cell.angle_alpha   90.00
_cell.angle_beta   90.00
_cell.angle_gamma   90.00
#
_symmetry.space_group_name_H-M   'P 1'
#
loop_
_entity.id
_entity.type
_entity.pdbx_description
1 polymer ?
#
loop_
_entity_poly.entity_id
_entity_poly.type
_entity_poly.pdbx_seq_one_letter_code
_entity_poly.pdbx_strand_id
1 'polypeptide(L)'
;MRDAAAQLARRRFLTGTGAAAALAFAANLPGTGVAYAAAEADARKITENPFTLGVASGDPLPGSVVLWTRLAPKPYEPGSGMPKARVQVRWEVAYDERFTRLAGRGKADAHPEFNHAVHIEATGLAPDRVYYYRFRAGNWISPVGRTRTAPARGAKNNELRLGVVSCQAYHDGYYTAHRHLAKEDLDVVFHLGDYLYEYPVDAVGGARKYTDRKLPARFNRETVTLEDYRLRYALYKSDPDLQAAHAAHPFIVTWDDHEVENNYADDISENNDPKGEFLLRRAAAYRAYWENQPLRRPQQPHGPDAQLYRRVHFGQLAQFDVLDTRQYRSDQAYGDGWRTPGPESTDPRRTLTGAKQERWLIDGWRSSSALWNVLPQQVTFSERRNATGPGYKLSMDSWDGYPASRERVLKGAEAAGVDNLVVLTGDVHVHYAFDVKRDFKNEKSRTVGVEFVTTSIASGEDGADKPANWGTYMAANPHMKFYNGRRGYVTVTLDREKARADFRTVSAVTKPGAPVVTAGSFVSEAGDPGLKPA
;
A
#
# COMPACT_ATOMS: atom_id res chain seq x y z
N MET A 1 -14.66 -40.04 -23.57
CA MET A 1 -15.87 -39.72 -22.78
C MET A 1 -15.58 -39.05 -21.43
N ARG A 2 -14.50 -39.40 -20.71
CA ARG A 2 -14.11 -38.72 -19.44
C ARG A 2 -13.69 -37.26 -19.62
N ASP A 3 -12.99 -36.92 -20.71
CA ASP A 3 -12.52 -35.53 -20.94
C ASP A 3 -13.65 -34.59 -21.37
N ALA A 4 -14.63 -35.09 -22.12
CA ALA A 4 -15.83 -34.33 -22.49
C ALA A 4 -16.71 -34.05 -21.25
N ALA A 5 -16.80 -35.00 -20.31
CA ALA A 5 -17.52 -34.81 -19.05
C ALA A 5 -16.81 -33.80 -18.12
N ALA A 6 -15.48 -33.78 -18.10
CA ALA A 6 -14.68 -32.78 -17.37
C ALA A 6 -14.81 -31.37 -17.98
N GLN A 7 -14.84 -31.25 -19.31
CA GLN A 7 -15.09 -29.97 -20.00
C GLN A 7 -16.53 -29.46 -19.80
N LEU A 8 -17.53 -30.35 -19.81
CA LEU A 8 -18.93 -30.00 -19.53
C LEU A 8 -19.14 -29.62 -18.06
N ALA A 9 -18.45 -30.29 -17.13
CA ALA A 9 -18.45 -29.93 -15.70
C ALA A 9 -17.77 -28.58 -15.46
N ARG A 10 -16.63 -28.30 -16.12
CA ARG A 10 -15.99 -26.97 -16.12
C ARG A 10 -16.91 -25.90 -16.70
N ARG A 11 -17.52 -26.12 -17.86
CA ARG A 11 -18.43 -25.14 -18.49
C ARG A 11 -19.68 -24.87 -17.64
N ARG A 12 -20.28 -25.90 -17.03
CA ARG A 12 -21.44 -25.72 -16.13
C ARG A 12 -21.07 -25.02 -14.82
N PHE A 13 -19.89 -25.33 -14.25
CA PHE A 13 -19.32 -24.59 -13.13
C PHE A 13 -19.11 -23.12 -13.52
N LEU A 14 -18.49 -22.84 -14.67
CA LEU A 14 -18.19 -21.50 -15.19
C LEU A 14 -19.45 -20.64 -15.46
N THR A 15 -20.53 -21.21 -16.00
CA THR A 15 -21.80 -20.46 -16.15
C THR A 15 -22.51 -20.21 -14.82
N GLY A 16 -22.36 -21.10 -13.83
CA GLY A 16 -22.96 -20.96 -12.50
C GLY A 16 -22.21 -19.98 -11.60
N THR A 17 -20.87 -20.03 -11.59
CA THR A 17 -20.02 -19.13 -10.81
C THR A 17 -19.85 -17.76 -11.47
N GLY A 18 -19.79 -17.67 -12.80
CA GLY A 18 -19.73 -16.39 -13.52
C GLY A 18 -20.98 -15.53 -13.32
N ALA A 19 -22.18 -16.14 -13.35
CA ALA A 19 -23.43 -15.41 -13.10
C ALA A 19 -23.61 -15.03 -11.62
N ALA A 20 -23.20 -15.90 -10.68
CA ALA A 20 -23.22 -15.60 -9.24
C ALA A 20 -22.19 -14.52 -8.85
N ALA A 21 -21.01 -14.52 -9.48
CA ALA A 21 -19.97 -13.51 -9.26
C ALA A 21 -20.38 -12.15 -9.85
N ALA A 22 -20.96 -12.12 -11.06
CA ALA A 22 -21.51 -10.91 -11.65
C ALA A 22 -22.62 -10.27 -10.76
N LEU A 23 -23.49 -11.08 -10.15
CA LEU A 23 -24.48 -10.61 -9.17
C LEU A 23 -23.86 -10.13 -7.85
N ALA A 24 -22.78 -10.77 -7.38
CA ALA A 24 -22.07 -10.36 -6.15
C ALA A 24 -21.31 -9.03 -6.28
N PHE A 25 -20.88 -8.66 -7.49
CA PHE A 25 -20.23 -7.39 -7.80
C PHE A 25 -21.20 -6.29 -8.26
N ALA A 26 -22.38 -6.66 -8.79
CA ALA A 26 -23.48 -5.72 -9.06
C ALA A 26 -24.19 -5.22 -7.78
N ALA A 27 -24.03 -5.93 -6.65
CA ALA A 27 -24.57 -5.53 -5.35
C ALA A 27 -23.85 -4.33 -4.69
N ASN A 28 -22.98 -3.61 -5.42
CA ASN A 28 -22.33 -2.36 -5.02
C ASN A 28 -23.30 -1.15 -4.91
N LEU A 29 -24.57 -1.37 -4.60
CA LEU A 29 -25.57 -0.32 -4.40
C LEU A 29 -25.94 -0.16 -2.91
N PRO A 30 -25.19 0.63 -2.13
CA PRO A 30 -25.78 1.39 -1.05
C PRO A 30 -26.48 2.61 -1.67
N GLY A 31 -27.59 2.37 -2.35
CA GLY A 31 -28.37 3.36 -3.09
C GLY A 31 -29.74 2.82 -3.46
N THR A 32 -30.70 3.00 -2.56
CA THR A 32 -32.16 2.91 -2.76
C THR A 32 -32.69 1.69 -3.53
N GLY A 33 -33.04 0.60 -2.83
CA GLY A 33 -34.06 -0.32 -3.35
C GLY A 33 -33.93 -1.80 -2.97
N VAL A 34 -32.71 -2.29 -2.68
CA VAL A 34 -32.52 -3.68 -2.23
C VAL A 34 -31.48 -3.72 -1.11
N ALA A 35 -31.68 -2.89 -0.08
CA ALA A 35 -31.27 -3.31 1.25
C ALA A 35 -32.16 -4.51 1.56
N TYR A 36 -31.67 -5.73 1.33
CA TYR A 36 -32.14 -6.84 2.15
C TYR A 36 -32.09 -6.30 3.57
N ALA A 37 -33.23 -6.28 4.25
CA ALA A 37 -33.30 -5.92 5.65
C ALA A 37 -32.46 -6.97 6.38
N ALA A 38 -31.13 -6.82 6.36
CA ALA A 38 -30.23 -7.63 7.12
C ALA A 38 -30.75 -7.48 8.53
N ALA A 39 -31.20 -8.59 9.11
CA ALA A 39 -31.66 -8.61 10.48
C ALA A 39 -30.61 -7.89 11.33
N GLU A 40 -31.04 -7.09 12.29
CA GLU A 40 -30.11 -6.45 13.20
C GLU A 40 -29.76 -7.46 14.29
N ALA A 41 -28.47 -7.80 14.39
CA ALA A 41 -27.99 -8.63 15.49
C ALA A 41 -27.65 -7.74 16.69
N ASP A 42 -28.07 -8.18 17.87
CA ASP A 42 -27.72 -7.52 19.12
C ASP A 42 -26.22 -7.70 19.39
N ALA A 43 -25.45 -6.61 19.27
CA ALA A 43 -24.01 -6.60 19.49
C ALA A 43 -23.62 -7.10 20.90
N ARG A 44 -24.52 -7.07 21.88
CA ARG A 44 -24.28 -7.63 23.24
C ARG A 44 -24.16 -9.15 23.25
N LYS A 45 -24.60 -9.84 22.19
CA LYS A 45 -24.47 -11.29 22.04
C LYS A 45 -23.10 -11.72 21.52
N ILE A 46 -22.21 -10.78 21.20
CA ILE A 46 -20.81 -11.09 20.84
C ILE A 46 -20.07 -11.50 22.11
N THR A 47 -19.69 -12.78 22.21
CA THR A 47 -19.10 -13.38 23.42
C THR A 47 -17.57 -13.41 23.42
N GLU A 48 -16.93 -13.18 22.28
CA GLU A 48 -15.48 -13.16 22.09
C GLU A 48 -15.05 -11.78 21.55
N ASN A 49 -13.81 -11.36 21.81
CA ASN A 49 -13.34 -10.03 21.38
C ASN A 49 -13.49 -9.84 19.86
N PRO A 50 -14.31 -8.92 19.35
CA PRO A 50 -14.48 -8.74 17.92
C PRO A 50 -13.36 -7.89 17.28
N PHE A 51 -12.55 -7.19 18.05
CA PHE A 51 -11.51 -6.29 17.53
C PHE A 51 -10.16 -7.00 17.36
N THR A 52 -10.16 -8.25 16.90
CA THR A 52 -8.96 -9.08 16.76
C THR A 52 -8.01 -8.62 15.65
N LEU A 53 -8.50 -7.77 14.73
CA LEU A 53 -7.74 -7.18 13.62
C LEU A 53 -7.32 -5.73 13.90
N GLY A 54 -7.51 -5.28 15.15
CA GLY A 54 -7.16 -3.95 15.61
C GLY A 54 -8.03 -2.83 15.03
N VAL A 55 -7.44 -1.65 14.98
CA VAL A 55 -8.03 -0.42 14.46
C VAL A 55 -7.01 0.26 13.55
N ALA A 56 -7.48 1.08 12.61
CA ALA A 56 -6.62 1.86 11.74
C ALA A 56 -7.25 3.24 11.48
N SER A 57 -6.41 4.20 11.09
CA SER A 57 -6.88 5.49 10.58
C SER A 57 -6.12 5.84 9.31
N GLY A 58 -6.68 6.70 8.47
CA GLY A 58 -6.06 6.98 7.18
C GLY A 58 -6.70 8.10 6.39
N ASP A 59 -6.08 8.38 5.25
CA ASP A 59 -6.45 9.47 4.32
C ASP A 59 -6.80 10.78 5.04
N PRO A 60 -5.88 11.32 5.88
CA PRO A 60 -6.15 12.52 6.65
C PRO A 60 -6.36 13.73 5.74
N LEU A 61 -7.38 14.52 6.08
CA LEU A 61 -7.67 15.83 5.49
C LEU A 61 -7.69 16.88 6.62
N PRO A 62 -7.70 18.19 6.29
CA PRO A 62 -7.68 19.23 7.31
C PRO A 62 -8.83 19.15 8.32
N GLY A 63 -10.03 18.80 7.85
CA GLY A 63 -11.21 18.74 8.71
C GLY A 63 -11.65 17.34 9.11
N SER A 64 -10.93 16.30 8.68
CA SER A 64 -11.44 14.93 8.81
C SER A 64 -10.37 13.85 8.67
N VAL A 65 -10.69 12.65 9.15
CA VAL A 65 -9.87 11.45 8.95
C VAL A 65 -10.76 10.21 8.80
N VAL A 66 -10.29 9.19 8.09
CA VAL A 66 -10.95 7.88 8.05
C VAL A 66 -10.58 7.11 9.31
N LEU A 67 -11.56 6.54 9.99
CA LEU A 67 -11.38 5.53 11.04
C LEU A 67 -11.88 4.19 10.54
N TRP A 68 -11.11 3.14 10.81
CA TRP A 68 -11.37 1.79 10.34
C TRP A 68 -11.27 0.77 11.47
N THR A 69 -12.16 -0.21 11.44
CA THR A 69 -12.02 -1.49 12.16
C THR A 69 -12.86 -2.56 11.44
N ARG A 70 -12.71 -3.83 11.83
CA ARG A 70 -13.53 -4.93 11.35
C ARG A 70 -13.87 -5.87 12.50
N LEU A 71 -15.15 -6.22 12.63
CA LEU A 71 -15.59 -7.16 13.65
C LEU A 71 -15.27 -8.59 13.20
N ALA A 72 -14.35 -9.25 13.90
CA ALA A 72 -13.85 -10.56 13.55
C ALA A 72 -13.47 -11.39 14.79
N PRO A 73 -14.41 -11.85 15.63
CA PRO A 73 -14.09 -12.69 16.78
C PRO A 73 -13.28 -13.94 16.43
N LYS A 74 -13.56 -14.55 15.27
CA LYS A 74 -12.85 -15.73 14.75
C LYS A 74 -12.22 -15.42 13.39
N PRO A 75 -11.12 -14.65 13.35
CA PRO A 75 -10.62 -14.02 12.12
C PRO A 75 -10.20 -15.03 11.04
N TYR A 76 -9.90 -16.27 11.40
CA TYR A 76 -9.47 -17.33 10.47
C TYR A 76 -10.62 -18.24 10.01
N GLU A 77 -11.85 -17.96 10.43
CA GLU A 77 -13.06 -18.63 9.96
C GLU A 77 -13.78 -17.79 8.90
N PRO A 78 -14.51 -18.41 7.95
CA PRO A 78 -15.21 -17.65 6.93
C PRO A 78 -16.32 -16.80 7.55
N GLY A 79 -16.45 -15.55 7.12
CA GLY A 79 -17.35 -14.58 7.78
C GLY A 79 -16.94 -14.19 9.21
N SER A 80 -15.72 -14.57 9.63
CA SER A 80 -15.05 -14.13 10.85
C SER A 80 -15.76 -14.40 12.18
N GLY A 81 -16.64 -15.40 12.22
CA GLY A 81 -17.45 -15.73 13.41
C GLY A 81 -18.59 -14.74 13.67
N MET A 82 -18.92 -13.89 12.70
CA MET A 82 -20.01 -12.93 12.81
C MET A 82 -21.33 -13.49 12.24
N PRO A 83 -22.50 -13.07 12.76
CA PRO A 83 -23.79 -13.46 12.20
C PRO A 83 -24.01 -12.83 10.82
N LYS A 84 -24.86 -13.46 9.98
CA LYS A 84 -25.34 -12.89 8.70
C LYS A 84 -26.38 -11.79 8.92
N ALA A 85 -26.00 -10.78 9.69
CA ALA A 85 -26.84 -9.71 10.21
C ALA A 85 -26.00 -8.46 10.39
N ARG A 86 -26.59 -7.27 10.24
CA ARG A 86 -25.87 -6.02 10.53
C ARG A 86 -25.64 -5.89 12.03
N VAL A 87 -24.50 -5.31 12.41
CA VAL A 87 -24.14 -5.06 13.82
C VAL A 87 -23.80 -3.60 14.00
N GLN A 88 -24.50 -2.90 14.89
CA GLN A 88 -24.21 -1.49 15.19
C GLN A 88 -22.90 -1.36 15.98
N VAL A 89 -22.03 -0.49 15.50
CA VAL A 89 -20.76 -0.11 16.12
C VAL A 89 -20.79 1.37 16.47
N ARG A 90 -20.52 1.70 17.73
CA ARG A 90 -20.31 3.08 18.16
C ARG A 90 -18.85 3.45 17.95
N TRP A 91 -18.59 4.69 17.59
CA TRP A 91 -17.24 5.25 17.47
C TRP A 91 -17.15 6.56 18.23
N GLU A 92 -15.97 6.85 18.76
CA GLU A 92 -15.65 8.08 19.49
C GLU A 92 -14.31 8.61 18.99
N VAL A 93 -14.20 9.92 18.88
CA VAL A 93 -12.96 10.68 18.67
C VAL A 93 -12.80 11.62 19.85
N ALA A 94 -11.60 11.70 20.42
CA ALA A 94 -11.29 12.46 21.61
C ALA A 94 -10.00 13.27 21.45
N TYR A 95 -9.87 14.31 22.26
CA TYR A 95 -8.67 15.13 22.33
C TYR A 95 -7.58 14.52 23.22
N ASP A 96 -7.93 13.48 23.98
CA ASP A 96 -7.05 12.79 24.92
C ASP A 96 -7.29 11.28 24.88
N GLU A 97 -6.24 10.51 25.15
CA GLU A 97 -6.25 9.04 25.08
C GLU A 97 -7.23 8.39 26.07
N ARG A 98 -7.57 9.09 27.17
CA ARG A 98 -8.50 8.61 28.18
C ARG A 98 -9.97 8.89 27.83
N PHE A 99 -10.25 9.56 26.71
CA PHE A 99 -11.59 9.94 26.27
C PHE A 99 -12.34 10.79 27.30
N THR A 100 -11.63 11.64 28.04
CA THR A 100 -12.25 12.59 28.99
C THR A 100 -12.90 13.76 28.28
N ARG A 101 -12.38 14.16 27.11
CA ARG A 101 -12.96 15.20 26.24
C ARG A 101 -13.13 14.69 24.82
N LEU A 102 -14.40 14.48 24.44
CA LEU A 102 -14.74 14.04 23.08
C LEU A 102 -14.69 15.21 22.09
N ALA A 103 -14.15 14.94 20.90
CA ALA A 103 -14.20 15.80 19.73
C ALA A 103 -15.37 15.41 18.78
N GLY A 104 -15.78 14.14 18.81
CA GLY A 104 -16.88 13.62 18.01
C GLY A 104 -17.27 12.21 18.44
N ARG A 105 -18.49 11.78 18.11
CA ARG A 105 -18.95 10.41 18.31
C ARG A 105 -20.10 10.10 17.37
N GLY A 106 -20.32 8.82 17.12
CA GLY A 106 -21.44 8.38 16.29
C GLY A 106 -21.66 6.88 16.33
N LYS A 107 -22.46 6.42 15.38
CA LYS A 107 -22.80 5.02 15.14
C LYS A 107 -22.61 4.71 13.66
N ALA A 108 -22.25 3.48 13.34
CA ALA A 108 -22.26 2.94 12.00
C ALA A 108 -22.66 1.46 12.06
N ASP A 109 -23.21 0.96 10.97
CA ASP A 109 -23.58 -0.44 10.85
C ASP A 109 -22.44 -1.21 10.17
N ALA A 110 -21.95 -2.24 10.84
CA ALA A 110 -21.05 -3.22 10.26
C ALA A 110 -21.90 -4.26 9.51
N HIS A 111 -21.79 -4.25 8.19
CA HIS A 111 -22.62 -5.05 7.30
C HIS A 111 -21.97 -6.40 6.94
N PRO A 112 -22.72 -7.52 6.95
CA PRO A 112 -22.17 -8.83 6.57
C PRO A 112 -21.68 -8.86 5.12
N GLU A 113 -22.27 -8.06 4.23
CA GLU A 113 -21.85 -7.95 2.84
C GLU A 113 -20.41 -7.43 2.72
N PHE A 114 -19.96 -6.59 3.65
CA PHE A 114 -18.59 -6.05 3.74
C PHE A 114 -17.78 -6.72 4.85
N ASN A 115 -18.13 -7.96 5.20
CA ASN A 115 -17.46 -8.77 6.21
C ASN A 115 -17.32 -8.06 7.57
N HIS A 116 -18.34 -7.27 7.91
CA HIS A 116 -18.42 -6.43 9.10
C HIS A 116 -17.25 -5.47 9.27
N ALA A 117 -16.65 -5.01 8.16
CA ALA A 117 -15.79 -3.84 8.13
C ALA A 117 -16.59 -2.58 8.42
N VAL A 118 -15.94 -1.61 9.06
CA VAL A 118 -16.50 -0.30 9.42
C VAL A 118 -15.55 0.77 8.94
N HIS A 119 -16.06 1.70 8.14
CA HIS A 119 -15.34 2.89 7.66
C HIS A 119 -16.10 4.14 8.10
N ILE A 120 -15.44 5.01 8.85
CA ILE A 120 -16.01 6.28 9.34
C ILE A 120 -15.19 7.43 8.79
N GLU A 121 -15.80 8.34 8.04
CA GLU A 121 -15.21 9.64 7.75
C GLU A 121 -15.55 10.62 8.89
N ALA A 122 -14.70 10.68 9.92
CA ALA A 122 -14.91 11.55 11.08
C ALA A 122 -14.61 12.99 10.67
N THR A 123 -15.65 13.82 10.50
CA THR A 123 -15.58 15.21 10.05
C THR A 123 -15.74 16.22 11.19
N GLY A 124 -15.58 17.51 10.90
CA GLY A 124 -15.71 18.59 11.89
C GLY A 124 -14.53 18.72 12.85
N LEU A 125 -13.41 18.08 12.53
CA LEU A 125 -12.18 18.12 13.32
C LEU A 125 -11.37 19.38 12.98
N ALA A 126 -10.63 19.91 13.96
CA ALA A 126 -9.65 20.96 13.70
C ALA A 126 -8.45 20.41 12.91
N PRO A 127 -7.85 21.22 11.99
CA PRO A 127 -6.67 20.85 11.23
C PRO A 127 -5.42 20.75 12.08
N ASP A 128 -4.43 20.05 11.54
CA ASP A 128 -3.09 19.87 12.11
C ASP A 128 -3.10 19.46 13.59
N ARG A 129 -3.92 18.47 13.93
CA ARG A 129 -4.14 18.09 15.33
C ARG A 129 -4.19 16.59 15.53
N VAL A 130 -3.54 16.15 16.61
CA VAL A 130 -3.61 14.79 17.11
C VAL A 130 -4.96 14.55 17.78
N TYR A 131 -5.56 13.40 17.49
CA TYR A 131 -6.76 12.88 18.13
C TYR A 131 -6.56 11.42 18.51
N TYR A 132 -7.42 10.94 19.41
CA TYR A 132 -7.54 9.55 19.79
C TYR A 132 -8.92 9.03 19.40
N TYR A 133 -9.02 7.77 19.01
CA TYR A 133 -10.29 7.17 18.60
C TYR A 133 -10.43 5.73 19.06
N ARG A 134 -11.68 5.29 19.24
CA ARG A 134 -12.01 3.91 19.59
C ARG A 134 -13.41 3.53 19.10
N PHE A 135 -13.65 2.22 19.04
CA PHE A 135 -14.92 1.63 18.67
C PHE A 135 -15.52 0.83 19.83
N ARG A 136 -16.84 0.66 19.81
CA ARG A 136 -17.58 -0.15 20.78
C ARG A 136 -18.64 -0.98 20.06
N ALA A 137 -18.62 -2.30 20.27
CA ALA A 137 -19.63 -3.24 19.77
C ALA A 137 -20.16 -4.06 20.96
N GLY A 138 -21.41 -3.82 21.35
CA GLY A 138 -21.97 -4.41 22.57
C GLY A 138 -21.17 -4.00 23.80
N ASN A 139 -20.60 -4.99 24.49
CA ASN A 139 -19.77 -4.82 25.69
C ASN A 139 -18.27 -4.67 25.39
N TRP A 140 -17.86 -4.87 24.13
CA TRP A 140 -16.46 -4.80 23.74
C TRP A 140 -16.06 -3.38 23.37
N ILE A 141 -14.83 -3.02 23.74
CA ILE A 141 -14.17 -1.77 23.35
C ILE A 141 -12.92 -2.16 22.56
N SER A 142 -12.68 -1.51 21.43
CA SER A 142 -11.45 -1.72 20.66
C SER A 142 -10.22 -1.20 21.41
N PRO A 143 -9.01 -1.57 20.97
CA PRO A 143 -7.82 -0.77 21.26
C PRO A 143 -8.04 0.70 20.91
N VAL A 144 -7.35 1.59 21.63
CA VAL A 144 -7.33 3.02 21.30
C VAL A 144 -6.34 3.23 20.16
N GLY A 145 -6.77 3.94 19.12
CA GLY A 145 -5.90 4.45 18.08
C GLY A 145 -5.60 5.94 18.28
N ARG A 146 -4.44 6.37 17.81
CA ARG A 146 -4.00 7.76 17.64
C ARG A 146 -4.04 8.09 16.15
N THR A 147 -4.44 9.31 15.83
CA THR A 147 -4.48 9.81 14.45
C THR A 147 -4.16 11.31 14.41
N ARG A 148 -3.97 11.87 13.22
CA ARG A 148 -3.71 13.30 13.01
C ARG A 148 -4.47 13.80 11.79
N THR A 149 -5.11 14.97 11.88
CA THR A 149 -5.65 15.67 10.70
C THR A 149 -4.54 16.39 9.95
N ALA A 150 -4.65 16.47 8.63
CA ALA A 150 -3.67 17.20 7.82
C ALA A 150 -3.68 18.70 8.15
N PRO A 151 -2.60 19.45 7.89
CA PRO A 151 -2.64 20.91 7.93
C PRO A 151 -3.58 21.49 6.89
N ALA A 152 -4.25 22.60 7.21
CA ALA A 152 -5.07 23.32 6.24
C ALA A 152 -4.25 23.71 5.00
N ARG A 153 -4.83 23.70 3.80
CA ARG A 153 -4.11 23.88 2.52
C ARG A 153 -3.22 25.13 2.46
N GLY A 154 -3.64 26.23 3.10
CA GLY A 154 -2.87 27.48 3.16
C GLY A 154 -1.90 27.59 4.35
N ALA A 155 -1.78 26.57 5.20
CA ALA A 155 -0.95 26.62 6.40
C ALA A 155 0.54 26.69 6.04
N LYS A 156 1.27 27.50 6.80
CA LYS A 156 2.73 27.63 6.70
C LYS A 156 3.41 26.69 7.70
N ASN A 157 3.17 25.38 7.59
CA ASN A 157 3.90 24.40 8.39
C ASN A 157 5.38 24.39 8.02
N ASN A 158 6.23 24.13 9.02
CA ASN A 158 7.69 24.19 8.88
C ASN A 158 8.32 22.82 8.60
N GLU A 159 7.69 21.76 9.08
CA GLU A 159 8.20 20.40 8.99
C GLU A 159 7.04 19.42 8.79
N LEU A 160 7.35 18.25 8.21
CA LEU A 160 6.48 17.09 8.08
C LEU A 160 7.32 15.81 8.18
N ARG A 161 6.92 14.87 9.04
CA ARG A 161 7.63 13.59 9.25
C ARG A 161 6.80 12.41 8.75
N LEU A 162 7.39 11.64 7.85
CA LEU A 162 6.75 10.55 7.11
C LEU A 162 7.41 9.21 7.46
N GLY A 163 6.60 8.16 7.57
CA GLY A 163 7.08 6.78 7.45
C GLY A 163 6.76 6.22 6.07
N VAL A 164 7.64 5.40 5.50
CA VAL A 164 7.45 4.78 4.18
C VAL A 164 7.73 3.29 4.30
N VAL A 165 6.75 2.46 3.92
CA VAL A 165 6.81 0.99 4.05
C VAL A 165 6.23 0.29 2.82
N SER A 166 6.66 -0.94 2.56
CA SER A 166 6.08 -1.85 1.57
C SER A 166 6.43 -3.30 1.90
N CYS A 167 5.89 -4.26 1.13
CA CYS A 167 6.38 -5.64 1.03
C CYS A 167 6.53 -6.35 2.38
N GLN A 168 5.41 -6.84 2.91
CA GLN A 168 5.34 -7.46 4.22
C GLN A 168 4.97 -8.94 4.16
N ALA A 169 5.61 -9.75 3.31
CA ALA A 169 5.30 -11.19 3.20
C ALA A 169 5.28 -11.87 4.58
N TYR A 170 4.11 -12.39 4.97
CA TYR A 170 3.90 -12.94 6.31
C TYR A 170 4.78 -14.16 6.57
N HIS A 171 4.97 -14.99 5.54
CA HIS A 171 5.73 -16.23 5.64
C HIS A 171 7.25 -16.01 5.64
N ASP A 172 7.75 -14.82 5.32
CA ASP A 172 9.19 -14.52 5.29
C ASP A 172 9.75 -14.00 6.62
N GLY A 173 8.88 -13.51 7.52
CA GLY A 173 9.34 -13.04 8.82
C GLY A 173 8.31 -12.32 9.67
N TYR A 174 8.72 -12.07 10.91
CA TYR A 174 8.04 -11.25 11.90
C TYR A 174 8.12 -9.76 11.55
N TYR A 175 7.07 -9.01 11.87
CA TYR A 175 6.98 -7.58 11.58
C TYR A 175 7.69 -6.70 12.62
N THR A 176 8.89 -7.10 13.03
CA THR A 176 9.74 -6.35 13.96
C THR A 176 9.94 -4.89 13.52
N ALA A 177 9.98 -4.63 12.21
CA ALA A 177 10.05 -3.28 11.65
C ALA A 177 8.83 -2.41 12.04
N HIS A 178 7.60 -2.95 11.96
CA HIS A 178 6.38 -2.24 12.39
C HIS A 178 6.38 -1.92 13.89
N ARG A 179 6.94 -2.80 14.72
CA ARG A 179 7.10 -2.54 16.17
C ARG A 179 7.90 -1.26 16.45
N HIS A 180 8.94 -1.02 15.66
CA HIS A 180 9.76 0.17 15.79
C HIS A 180 9.09 1.38 15.15
N LEU A 181 8.47 1.22 13.97
CA LEU A 181 7.70 2.27 13.29
C LEU A 181 6.58 2.83 14.18
N ALA A 182 5.89 1.98 14.93
CA ALA A 182 4.83 2.38 15.86
C ALA A 182 5.31 3.35 16.97
N LYS A 183 6.63 3.42 17.21
CA LYS A 183 7.25 4.30 18.22
C LYS A 183 7.88 5.56 17.61
N GLU A 184 8.00 5.63 16.28
CA GLU A 184 8.46 6.83 15.60
C GLU A 184 7.42 7.94 15.78
N ASP A 185 7.88 9.19 15.90
CA ASP A 185 7.00 10.35 15.95
C ASP A 185 6.75 10.85 14.51
N LEU A 186 5.66 10.35 13.92
CA LEU A 186 5.32 10.57 12.52
C LEU A 186 3.96 11.28 12.40
N ASP A 187 3.83 12.09 11.36
CA ASP A 187 2.57 12.74 11.00
C ASP A 187 1.69 11.82 10.15
N VAL A 188 2.30 10.99 9.29
CA VAL A 188 1.61 10.03 8.42
C VAL A 188 2.55 8.92 7.96
N VAL A 189 2.00 7.74 7.69
CA VAL A 189 2.72 6.60 7.09
C VAL A 189 2.19 6.33 5.68
N PHE A 190 3.08 6.13 4.72
CA PHE A 190 2.75 5.64 3.38
C PHE A 190 3.03 4.15 3.28
N HIS A 191 2.02 3.36 2.87
CA HIS A 191 2.21 1.96 2.47
C HIS A 191 2.14 1.87 0.95
N LEU A 192 3.23 1.46 0.31
CA LEU A 192 3.41 1.58 -1.13
C LEU A 192 3.02 0.35 -1.95
N GLY A 193 2.60 -0.72 -1.27
CA GLY A 193 2.08 -1.94 -1.88
C GLY A 193 2.64 -3.19 -1.25
N ASP A 194 2.16 -4.35 -1.69
CA ASP A 194 2.45 -5.67 -1.11
C ASP A 194 2.14 -5.73 0.39
N TYR A 195 1.00 -5.15 0.76
CA TYR A 195 0.42 -5.24 2.09
C TYR A 195 0.09 -6.70 2.41
N LEU A 196 -0.30 -7.48 1.40
CA LEU A 196 -0.37 -8.93 1.47
C LEU A 196 0.33 -9.57 0.28
N TYR A 197 0.56 -10.87 0.39
CA TYR A 197 0.90 -11.75 -0.72
C TYR A 197 -0.23 -12.77 -0.88
N GLU A 198 -0.50 -13.18 -2.11
CA GLU A 198 -1.49 -14.16 -2.55
C GLU A 198 -1.07 -15.61 -2.31
N TYR A 199 0.24 -15.87 -2.20
CA TYR A 199 0.81 -17.21 -2.11
C TYR A 199 0.39 -18.05 -0.89
N PRO A 200 0.51 -19.40 -0.95
CA PRO A 200 0.29 -20.26 0.20
C PRO A 200 1.11 -19.86 1.44
N VAL A 201 0.49 -19.92 2.62
CA VAL A 201 1.19 -19.86 3.91
C VAL A 201 0.95 -21.20 4.63
N ASP A 202 2.04 -21.90 4.92
CA ASP A 202 1.98 -23.23 5.53
C ASP A 202 1.51 -23.19 7.00
N ALA A 203 1.33 -24.38 7.59
CA ALA A 203 0.82 -24.51 8.95
C ALA A 203 1.76 -23.93 10.03
N VAL A 204 3.05 -23.71 9.72
CA VAL A 204 4.05 -23.18 10.66
C VAL A 204 4.39 -21.71 10.37
N GLY A 205 3.72 -21.07 9.42
CA GLY A 205 3.94 -19.67 9.07
C GLY A 205 5.25 -19.41 8.34
N GLY A 206 5.77 -20.40 7.59
CA GLY A 206 7.02 -20.28 6.85
C GLY A 206 8.24 -20.04 7.75
N ALA A 207 9.03 -19.02 7.45
CA ALA A 207 10.22 -18.62 8.18
C ALA A 207 9.94 -18.19 9.63
N ARG A 208 8.67 -17.90 9.99
CA ARG A 208 8.27 -17.65 11.38
C ARG A 208 8.38 -18.90 12.27
N LYS A 209 8.28 -20.11 11.68
CA LYS A 209 8.48 -21.41 12.34
C LYS A 209 7.72 -21.54 13.67
N TYR A 210 6.41 -21.30 13.65
CA TYR A 210 5.56 -21.38 14.83
C TYR A 210 5.69 -22.73 15.55
N THR A 211 5.92 -22.65 16.85
CA THR A 211 5.96 -23.81 17.77
C THR A 211 4.78 -23.81 18.74
N ASP A 212 4.14 -22.66 18.94
CA ASP A 212 3.03 -22.41 19.88
C ASP A 212 1.64 -22.50 19.21
N ARG A 213 1.58 -22.46 17.88
CA ARG A 213 0.34 -22.45 17.11
C ARG A 213 0.49 -23.16 15.77
N LYS A 214 -0.65 -23.50 15.16
CA LYS A 214 -0.72 -23.96 13.77
C LYS A 214 -1.71 -23.11 12.99
N LEU A 215 -1.31 -22.67 11.80
CA LEU A 215 -2.23 -22.01 10.89
C LEU A 215 -3.18 -23.02 10.25
N PRO A 216 -4.48 -22.70 10.14
CA PRO A 216 -5.44 -23.53 9.42
C PRO A 216 -5.01 -23.83 7.98
N ALA A 217 -5.21 -25.08 7.52
CA ALA A 217 -4.79 -25.54 6.19
C ALA A 217 -5.32 -24.71 5.02
N ARG A 218 -6.41 -23.96 5.21
CA ARG A 218 -6.98 -23.03 4.21
C ARG A 218 -6.04 -21.91 3.78
N PHE A 219 -5.02 -21.58 4.59
CA PHE A 219 -4.01 -20.58 4.24
C PHE A 219 -2.94 -21.15 3.31
N ASN A 220 -2.79 -22.47 3.28
CA ASN A 220 -1.80 -23.17 2.44
C ASN A 220 -2.31 -23.38 1.02
N ARG A 221 -2.73 -22.28 0.39
CA ARG A 221 -3.12 -22.18 -1.02
C ARG A 221 -3.06 -20.72 -1.46
N GLU A 222 -3.04 -20.53 -2.76
CA GLU A 222 -3.11 -19.22 -3.38
C GLU A 222 -4.51 -18.60 -3.21
N THR A 223 -4.58 -17.27 -3.07
CA THR A 223 -5.84 -16.55 -2.92
C THR A 223 -6.48 -16.25 -4.28
N VAL A 224 -7.71 -16.71 -4.49
CA VAL A 224 -8.44 -16.47 -5.75
C VAL A 224 -9.83 -15.87 -5.50
N THR A 225 -10.54 -16.36 -4.47
CA THR A 225 -11.90 -15.91 -4.17
C THR A 225 -11.90 -14.74 -3.17
N LEU A 226 -13.01 -13.99 -3.13
CA LEU A 226 -13.20 -12.92 -2.14
C LEU A 226 -12.99 -13.40 -0.70
N GLU A 227 -13.43 -14.63 -0.39
CA GLU A 227 -13.24 -15.21 0.93
C GLU A 227 -11.77 -15.52 1.21
N ASP A 228 -11.01 -16.00 0.22
CA ASP A 228 -9.58 -16.25 0.38
C ASP A 228 -8.82 -14.95 0.68
N TYR A 229 -9.09 -13.86 -0.06
CA TYR A 229 -8.48 -12.55 0.21
C TYR A 229 -8.89 -12.01 1.58
N ARG A 230 -10.17 -12.11 1.98
CA ARG A 230 -10.64 -11.69 3.31
C ARG A 230 -9.94 -12.41 4.45
N LEU A 231 -9.71 -13.71 4.28
CA LEU A 231 -8.94 -14.53 5.22
C LEU A 231 -7.47 -14.15 5.22
N ARG A 232 -6.88 -13.88 4.04
CA ARG A 232 -5.49 -13.45 3.91
C ARG A 232 -5.23 -12.11 4.59
N TYR A 233 -6.12 -11.13 4.41
CA TYR A 233 -6.08 -9.89 5.18
C TYR A 233 -6.20 -10.14 6.68
N ALA A 234 -7.09 -11.04 7.10
CA ALA A 234 -7.23 -11.38 8.52
C ALA A 234 -5.94 -12.02 9.09
N LEU A 235 -5.23 -12.84 8.32
CA LEU A 235 -3.91 -13.37 8.70
C LEU A 235 -2.91 -12.24 8.92
N TYR A 236 -2.74 -11.35 7.94
CA TYR A 236 -1.76 -10.28 8.02
C TYR A 236 -2.10 -9.28 9.14
N LYS A 237 -3.36 -8.83 9.21
CA LYS A 237 -3.83 -7.86 10.22
C LYS A 237 -3.97 -8.44 11.63
N SER A 238 -3.79 -9.75 11.81
CA SER A 238 -3.71 -10.35 13.15
C SER A 238 -2.34 -10.15 13.82
N ASP A 239 -1.33 -9.71 13.06
CA ASP A 239 0.01 -9.49 13.60
C ASP A 239 0.01 -8.28 14.57
N PRO A 240 0.47 -8.46 15.82
CA PRO A 240 0.39 -7.42 16.85
C PRO A 240 1.26 -6.20 16.54
N ASP A 241 2.39 -6.36 15.83
CA ASP A 241 3.26 -5.24 15.51
C ASP A 241 2.66 -4.39 14.38
N LEU A 242 1.99 -5.03 13.41
CA LEU A 242 1.20 -4.31 12.39
C LEU A 242 0.01 -3.57 13.01
N GLN A 243 -0.72 -4.19 13.94
CA GLN A 243 -1.81 -3.52 14.66
C GLN A 243 -1.31 -2.31 15.45
N ALA A 244 -0.16 -2.42 16.11
CA ALA A 244 0.45 -1.31 16.83
C ALA A 244 0.80 -0.13 15.90
N ALA A 245 1.35 -0.41 14.72
CA ALA A 245 1.65 0.63 13.73
C ALA A 245 0.37 1.34 13.23
N HIS A 246 -0.67 0.58 12.86
CA HIS A 246 -1.97 1.14 12.43
C HIS A 246 -2.68 1.93 13.52
N ALA A 247 -2.51 1.54 14.78
CA ALA A 247 -3.06 2.27 15.91
C ALA A 247 -2.24 3.53 16.28
N ALA A 248 -0.98 3.64 15.88
CA ALA A 248 -0.12 4.78 16.25
C ALA A 248 -0.27 5.98 15.29
N HIS A 249 -0.50 5.71 14.00
CA HIS A 249 -0.38 6.69 12.92
C HIS A 249 -1.53 6.61 11.90
N PRO A 250 -1.90 7.72 11.23
CA PRO A 250 -2.72 7.63 10.02
C PRO A 250 -1.91 7.08 8.86
N PHE A 251 -2.52 6.20 8.07
CA PHE A 251 -1.92 5.61 6.86
C PHE A 251 -2.53 6.20 5.59
N ILE A 252 -1.68 6.48 4.60
CA ILE A 252 -2.08 6.68 3.20
C ILE A 252 -1.58 5.46 2.43
N VAL A 253 -2.51 4.63 1.98
CA VAL A 253 -2.17 3.36 1.33
C VAL A 253 -2.40 3.43 -0.18
N THR A 254 -1.53 2.75 -0.92
CA THR A 254 -1.75 2.29 -2.29
C THR A 254 -1.40 0.80 -2.38
N TRP A 255 -1.85 0.12 -3.42
CA TRP A 255 -1.48 -1.29 -3.67
C TRP A 255 -0.31 -1.39 -4.63
N ASP A 256 0.26 -2.58 -4.72
CA ASP A 256 1.06 -3.02 -5.85
C ASP A 256 0.43 -4.29 -6.46
N ASP A 257 1.23 -5.24 -6.92
CA ASP A 257 0.79 -6.45 -7.61
C ASP A 257 0.22 -7.51 -6.66
N HIS A 258 0.92 -7.79 -5.56
CA HIS A 258 0.59 -8.93 -4.70
C HIS A 258 -0.72 -8.77 -3.92
N GLU A 259 -1.30 -7.57 -3.87
CA GLU A 259 -2.70 -7.40 -3.46
C GLU A 259 -3.69 -8.21 -4.32
N VAL A 260 -3.31 -8.58 -5.54
CA VAL A 260 -4.07 -9.42 -6.48
C VAL A 260 -3.28 -10.69 -6.79
N GLU A 261 -2.21 -10.55 -7.56
CA GLU A 261 -1.38 -11.63 -8.11
C GLU A 261 -0.09 -11.00 -8.63
N ASN A 262 1.03 -11.67 -8.38
CA ASN A 262 2.36 -11.26 -8.80
C ASN A 262 2.37 -10.74 -10.24
N ASN A 263 3.04 -9.60 -10.42
CA ASN A 263 3.32 -8.97 -11.69
C ASN A 263 2.11 -8.65 -12.61
N TYR A 264 0.86 -8.62 -12.12
CA TYR A 264 -0.28 -8.34 -13.00
C TYR A 264 -0.19 -6.98 -13.72
N ALA A 265 -0.77 -6.87 -14.91
CA ALA A 265 -0.77 -5.66 -15.72
C ALA A 265 -2.16 -5.34 -16.26
N ASP A 266 -2.82 -4.33 -15.67
CA ASP A 266 -4.22 -4.04 -15.91
C ASP A 266 -5.07 -5.33 -15.80
N ASP A 267 -5.50 -5.88 -16.93
CA ASP A 267 -6.39 -7.02 -17.05
C ASP A 267 -5.69 -8.32 -17.47
N ILE A 268 -4.36 -8.35 -17.39
CA ILE A 268 -3.48 -9.46 -17.74
C ILE A 268 -2.86 -10.04 -16.47
N SER A 269 -3.03 -11.35 -16.25
CA SER A 269 -2.34 -12.09 -15.19
C SER A 269 -0.94 -12.51 -15.64
N GLU A 270 -0.01 -12.72 -14.69
CA GLU A 270 1.33 -13.24 -15.02
C GLU A 270 1.28 -14.61 -15.73
N ASN A 271 0.27 -15.42 -15.41
CA ASN A 271 0.10 -16.78 -15.90
C ASN A 271 -0.67 -16.84 -17.23
N ASN A 272 -1.03 -15.69 -17.81
CA ASN A 272 -1.87 -15.57 -19.01
C ASN A 272 -3.22 -16.29 -18.85
N ASP A 273 -3.82 -16.20 -17.67
CA ASP A 273 -5.15 -16.72 -17.41
C ASP A 273 -6.18 -16.02 -18.31
N PRO A 274 -7.33 -16.67 -18.58
CA PRO A 274 -8.39 -16.01 -19.31
C PRO A 274 -8.77 -14.68 -18.63
N LYS A 275 -8.66 -13.57 -19.36
CA LYS A 275 -8.97 -12.20 -18.88
C LYS A 275 -10.24 -12.10 -18.01
N GLY A 276 -11.31 -12.79 -18.40
CA GLY A 276 -12.56 -12.79 -17.63
C GLY A 276 -12.41 -13.42 -16.24
N GLU A 277 -11.61 -14.47 -16.09
CA GLU A 277 -11.33 -15.12 -14.81
C GLU A 277 -10.41 -14.23 -13.95
N PHE A 278 -9.37 -13.65 -14.55
CA PHE A 278 -8.48 -12.73 -13.85
C PHE A 278 -9.22 -11.48 -13.35
N LEU A 279 -10.10 -10.88 -14.15
CA LEU A 279 -10.90 -9.73 -13.71
C LEU A 279 -11.85 -10.07 -12.55
N LEU A 280 -12.33 -11.31 -12.43
CA LEU A 280 -13.09 -11.75 -11.25
C LEU A 280 -12.20 -11.83 -10.01
N ARG A 281 -10.95 -12.30 -10.16
CA ARG A 281 -9.93 -12.32 -9.10
C ARG A 281 -9.57 -10.89 -8.67
N ARG A 282 -9.29 -9.99 -9.62
CA ARG A 282 -9.02 -8.55 -9.36
C ARG A 282 -10.17 -7.87 -8.62
N ALA A 283 -11.42 -8.14 -9.03
CA ALA A 283 -12.59 -7.63 -8.35
C ALA A 283 -12.71 -8.12 -6.89
N ALA A 284 -12.41 -9.41 -6.65
CA ALA A 284 -12.39 -9.99 -5.31
C ALA A 284 -11.28 -9.36 -4.44
N ALA A 285 -10.07 -9.24 -5.00
CA ALA A 285 -8.92 -8.63 -4.36
C ALA A 285 -9.16 -7.17 -3.97
N TYR A 286 -9.62 -6.33 -4.91
CA TYR A 286 -9.88 -4.91 -4.68
C TYR A 286 -10.98 -4.71 -3.64
N ARG A 287 -12.04 -5.52 -3.66
CA ARG A 287 -13.08 -5.48 -2.62
C ARG A 287 -12.50 -5.81 -1.24
N ALA A 288 -11.71 -6.88 -1.14
CA ALA A 288 -11.05 -7.24 0.11
C ALA A 288 -10.04 -6.17 0.57
N TYR A 289 -9.31 -5.53 -0.35
CA TYR A 289 -8.42 -4.39 -0.05
C TYR A 289 -9.22 -3.26 0.62
N TRP A 290 -10.28 -2.77 -0.03
CA TRP A 290 -11.10 -1.70 0.53
C TRP A 290 -11.72 -2.08 1.89
N GLU A 291 -12.22 -3.31 2.04
CA GLU A 291 -12.76 -3.81 3.32
C GLU A 291 -11.74 -3.79 4.47
N ASN A 292 -10.44 -3.84 4.18
CA ASN A 292 -9.37 -3.99 5.19
C ASN A 292 -8.39 -2.81 5.29
N GLN A 293 -8.63 -1.73 4.56
CA GLN A 293 -7.81 -0.51 4.56
C GLN A 293 -8.60 0.74 4.94
N PRO A 294 -7.98 1.74 5.60
CA PRO A 294 -8.64 2.97 6.03
C PRO A 294 -8.79 3.99 4.88
N LEU A 295 -9.56 3.61 3.86
CA LEU A 295 -9.80 4.40 2.65
C LEU A 295 -11.12 5.16 2.70
N ARG A 296 -11.19 6.27 1.96
CA ARG A 296 -12.44 7.04 1.79
C ARG A 296 -13.39 6.37 0.82
N ARG A 297 -14.65 6.81 0.84
CA ARG A 297 -15.71 6.25 -0.01
C ARG A 297 -15.40 6.30 -1.53
N PRO A 298 -14.75 7.34 -2.10
CA PRO A 298 -14.41 7.36 -3.52
C PRO A 298 -13.46 6.24 -3.98
N GLN A 299 -12.74 5.60 -3.05
CA GLN A 299 -11.86 4.45 -3.32
C GLN A 299 -12.60 3.11 -3.25
N GLN A 300 -13.91 3.10 -2.98
CA GLN A 300 -14.70 1.88 -3.00
C GLN A 300 -14.74 1.30 -4.42
N PRO A 301 -14.39 0.01 -4.63
CA PRO A 301 -14.31 -0.58 -5.95
C PRO A 301 -15.68 -0.89 -6.54
N HIS A 302 -15.77 -0.80 -7.87
CA HIS A 302 -16.89 -1.22 -8.68
C HIS A 302 -16.47 -2.40 -9.57
N GLY A 303 -16.73 -3.62 -9.11
CA GLY A 303 -16.23 -4.81 -9.79
C GLY A 303 -14.70 -4.82 -9.79
N PRO A 304 -14.03 -4.98 -10.95
CA PRO A 304 -12.57 -5.01 -11.06
C PRO A 304 -11.93 -3.61 -11.07
N ASP A 305 -12.69 -2.53 -10.89
CA ASP A 305 -12.17 -1.16 -11.02
C ASP A 305 -12.25 -0.38 -9.71
N ALA A 306 -11.19 0.35 -9.33
CA ALA A 306 -11.25 1.32 -8.25
C ALA A 306 -10.42 2.58 -8.56
N GLN A 307 -10.83 3.73 -8.01
CA GLN A 307 -10.08 4.99 -8.17
C GLN A 307 -9.13 5.18 -6.97
N LEU A 308 -7.99 4.48 -6.98
CA LEU A 308 -7.04 4.50 -5.86
C LEU A 308 -6.09 5.69 -5.88
N TYR A 309 -5.56 6.07 -7.06
CA TYR A 309 -4.70 7.23 -7.18
C TYR A 309 -5.44 8.50 -6.72
N ARG A 310 -4.76 9.35 -5.95
CA ARG A 310 -5.37 10.53 -5.31
C ARG A 310 -4.32 11.53 -4.84
N ARG A 311 -4.75 12.77 -4.63
CA ARG A 311 -3.90 13.88 -4.17
C ARG A 311 -4.23 14.26 -2.74
N VAL A 312 -3.19 14.44 -1.93
CA VAL A 312 -3.31 14.94 -0.55
C VAL A 312 -2.36 16.13 -0.37
N HIS A 313 -2.77 17.13 0.40
CA HIS A 313 -1.96 18.32 0.68
C HIS A 313 -1.68 18.44 2.17
N PHE A 314 -0.43 18.78 2.50
CA PHE A 314 -0.01 19.09 3.87
C PHE A 314 0.50 20.53 3.90
N GLY A 315 -0.47 21.44 4.04
CA GLY A 315 -0.25 22.88 3.96
C GLY A 315 0.40 23.31 2.66
N GLN A 316 1.22 24.36 2.74
CA GLN A 316 2.04 24.83 1.63
C GLN A 316 3.37 24.05 1.51
N LEU A 317 3.62 23.09 2.41
CA LEU A 317 4.91 22.40 2.45
C LEU A 317 4.98 21.26 1.42
N ALA A 318 3.96 20.40 1.36
CA ALA A 318 3.99 19.23 0.50
C ALA A 318 2.65 18.94 -0.19
N GLN A 319 2.73 18.61 -1.47
CA GLN A 319 1.67 17.93 -2.22
C GLN A 319 2.11 16.48 -2.45
N PHE A 320 1.25 15.53 -2.10
CA PHE A 320 1.43 14.12 -2.35
C PHE A 320 0.50 13.68 -3.48
N ASP A 321 1.08 13.16 -4.55
CA ASP A 321 0.39 12.58 -5.69
C ASP A 321 0.53 11.05 -5.63
N VAL A 322 -0.35 10.38 -4.89
CA VAL A 322 -0.27 8.92 -4.69
C VAL A 322 -0.70 8.22 -5.96
N LEU A 323 0.18 7.40 -6.54
CA LEU A 323 -0.07 6.71 -7.80
C LEU A 323 -0.61 5.28 -7.61
N ASP A 324 -1.30 4.83 -8.64
CA ASP A 324 -1.55 3.44 -9.00
C ASP A 324 -0.76 3.13 -10.28
N THR A 325 0.18 2.19 -10.22
CA THR A 325 0.98 1.79 -11.38
C THR A 325 0.69 0.37 -11.84
N ARG A 326 -0.41 -0.23 -11.40
CA ARG A 326 -0.80 -1.60 -11.77
C ARG A 326 -2.09 -1.66 -12.57
N GLN A 327 -3.14 -0.96 -12.14
CA GLN A 327 -4.47 -1.11 -12.74
C GLN A 327 -4.56 -0.60 -14.20
N TYR A 328 -3.65 0.28 -14.63
CA TYR A 328 -3.76 0.98 -15.92
C TYR A 328 -2.54 0.79 -16.84
N ARG A 329 -1.61 -0.09 -16.45
CA ARG A 329 -0.35 -0.24 -17.17
C ARG A 329 -0.50 -1.12 -18.40
N SER A 330 0.34 -0.89 -19.40
CA SER A 330 0.58 -1.85 -20.48
C SER A 330 1.27 -3.10 -19.91
N ASP A 331 1.13 -4.24 -20.56
CA ASP A 331 1.86 -5.47 -20.22
C ASP A 331 3.39 -5.28 -20.28
N GLN A 332 4.14 -6.01 -19.45
CA GLN A 332 5.59 -5.96 -19.38
C GLN A 332 6.21 -6.45 -20.68
N ALA A 333 7.16 -5.67 -21.20
CA ALA A 333 7.80 -6.01 -22.47
C ALA A 333 8.63 -7.30 -22.37
N TYR A 334 8.73 -8.03 -23.49
CA TYR A 334 9.62 -9.19 -23.63
C TYR A 334 9.35 -10.35 -22.65
N GLY A 335 8.10 -10.50 -22.21
CA GLY A 335 7.72 -11.53 -21.23
C GLY A 335 8.38 -11.31 -19.87
N ASP A 336 8.47 -10.05 -19.45
CA ASP A 336 8.87 -9.60 -18.13
C ASP A 336 10.30 -9.97 -17.67
N GLY A 337 10.64 -9.62 -16.43
CA GLY A 337 11.92 -9.87 -15.77
C GLY A 337 13.02 -8.92 -16.21
N TRP A 338 14.26 -9.36 -16.01
CA TRP A 338 15.44 -8.60 -16.41
C TRP A 338 15.75 -8.85 -17.89
N ARG A 339 15.52 -7.85 -18.74
CA ARG A 339 15.67 -7.95 -20.20
C ARG A 339 16.54 -6.82 -20.76
N THR A 340 17.15 -7.08 -21.91
CA THR A 340 17.85 -6.04 -22.67
C THR A 340 16.79 -5.09 -23.25
N PRO A 341 16.90 -3.77 -23.04
CA PRO A 341 15.94 -2.81 -23.59
C PRO A 341 15.96 -2.84 -25.12
N GLY A 342 14.80 -2.57 -25.75
CA GLY A 342 14.65 -2.60 -27.21
C GLY A 342 13.32 -2.01 -27.67
N PRO A 343 12.94 -2.19 -28.96
CA PRO A 343 11.78 -1.53 -29.56
C PRO A 343 10.44 -1.72 -28.84
N GLU A 344 10.23 -2.83 -28.14
CA GLU A 344 8.99 -3.11 -27.41
C GLU A 344 8.94 -2.32 -26.10
N SER A 345 10.01 -2.37 -25.30
CA SER A 345 10.07 -1.59 -24.06
C SER A 345 10.12 -0.09 -24.33
N THR A 346 10.75 0.33 -25.43
CA THR A 346 10.84 1.75 -25.82
C THR A 346 9.68 2.27 -26.66
N ASP A 347 8.64 1.47 -26.93
CA ASP A 347 7.47 1.93 -27.67
C ASP A 347 6.84 3.14 -26.98
N PRO A 348 6.72 4.30 -27.67
CA PRO A 348 6.20 5.52 -27.07
C PRO A 348 4.75 5.41 -26.59
N ARG A 349 3.99 4.40 -27.05
CA ARG A 349 2.59 4.19 -26.68
C ARG A 349 2.42 3.46 -25.35
N ARG A 350 3.46 2.76 -24.86
CA ARG A 350 3.37 2.05 -23.57
C ARG A 350 3.29 3.03 -22.41
N THR A 351 2.58 2.62 -21.37
CA THR A 351 2.28 3.47 -20.21
C THR A 351 2.25 2.63 -18.94
N LEU A 352 2.70 3.24 -17.83
CA LEU A 352 2.59 2.65 -16.50
C LEU A 352 1.36 3.17 -15.74
N THR A 353 0.97 4.41 -16.00
CA THR A 353 -0.11 5.12 -15.29
C THR A 353 -1.42 5.17 -16.07
N GLY A 354 -1.40 4.88 -17.38
CA GLY A 354 -2.52 5.16 -18.25
C GLY A 354 -2.70 6.67 -18.54
N ALA A 355 -3.36 7.00 -19.65
CA ALA A 355 -3.46 8.38 -20.13
C ALA A 355 -4.25 9.32 -19.20
N LYS A 356 -5.20 8.80 -18.41
CA LYS A 356 -6.03 9.61 -17.50
C LYS A 356 -5.23 10.06 -16.27
N GLN A 357 -4.55 9.13 -15.61
CA GLN A 357 -3.74 9.42 -14.42
C GLN A 357 -2.50 10.25 -14.78
N GLU A 358 -1.85 9.98 -15.91
CA GLU A 358 -0.72 10.81 -16.38
C GLU A 358 -1.12 12.29 -16.55
N ARG A 359 -2.28 12.54 -17.16
CA ARG A 359 -2.82 13.90 -17.31
C ARG A 359 -3.17 14.53 -15.97
N TRP A 360 -3.87 13.79 -15.11
CA TRP A 360 -4.23 14.24 -13.76
C TRP A 360 -3.01 14.62 -12.90
N LEU A 361 -1.91 13.89 -13.05
CA LEU A 361 -0.65 14.17 -12.38
C LEU A 361 -0.06 15.50 -12.86
N ILE A 362 0.12 15.64 -14.17
CA ILE A 362 0.74 16.83 -14.78
C ILE A 362 -0.11 18.09 -14.55
N ASP A 363 -1.42 18.01 -14.74
CA ASP A 363 -2.32 19.15 -14.48
C ASP A 363 -2.33 19.52 -13.00
N GLY A 364 -2.17 18.53 -12.13
CA GLY A 364 -1.97 18.74 -10.71
C GLY A 364 -0.74 19.53 -10.37
N TRP A 365 0.41 19.16 -10.93
CA TRP A 365 1.66 19.87 -10.74
C TRP A 365 1.61 21.30 -11.26
N ARG A 366 0.97 21.54 -12.41
CA ARG A 366 0.74 22.90 -12.92
C ARG A 366 -0.06 23.80 -11.96
N SER A 367 -0.89 23.19 -11.11
CA SER A 367 -1.69 23.88 -10.10
C SER A 367 -1.08 23.86 -8.70
N SER A 368 0.08 23.21 -8.53
CA SER A 368 0.74 23.05 -7.23
C SER A 368 1.41 24.36 -6.83
N SER A 369 1.22 24.74 -5.57
CA SER A 369 1.99 25.80 -4.90
C SER A 369 2.74 25.26 -3.68
N ALA A 370 2.87 23.93 -3.58
CA ALA A 370 3.59 23.29 -2.50
C ALA A 370 5.10 23.44 -2.72
N LEU A 371 5.88 23.54 -1.64
CA LEU A 371 7.33 23.55 -1.74
C LEU A 371 7.85 22.22 -2.30
N TRP A 372 7.34 21.09 -1.80
CA TRP A 372 7.70 19.74 -2.22
C TRP A 372 6.56 19.10 -3.01
N ASN A 373 6.88 18.54 -4.17
CA ASN A 373 5.98 17.64 -4.90
C ASN A 373 6.48 16.22 -4.72
N VAL A 374 5.69 15.42 -4.00
CA VAL A 374 6.06 14.06 -3.62
C VAL A 374 5.20 13.07 -4.39
N LEU A 375 5.84 12.03 -4.92
CA LEU A 375 5.22 10.98 -5.73
C LEU A 375 5.34 9.61 -5.02
N PRO A 376 4.45 9.29 -4.05
CA PRO A 376 4.36 7.94 -3.50
C PRO A 376 3.83 6.96 -4.54
N GLN A 377 4.61 5.93 -4.84
CA GLN A 377 4.30 4.95 -5.88
C GLN A 377 5.05 3.63 -5.65
N GLN A 378 4.82 2.64 -6.50
CA GLN A 378 5.12 1.24 -6.25
C GLN A 378 6.56 0.87 -6.65
N VAL A 379 6.87 0.99 -7.94
CA VAL A 379 8.03 0.33 -8.57
C VAL A 379 9.18 1.30 -8.87
N THR A 380 10.43 0.85 -8.87
CA THR A 380 11.60 1.75 -9.00
C THR A 380 11.52 2.69 -10.21
N PHE A 381 11.63 4.00 -9.95
CA PHE A 381 11.51 5.08 -10.93
C PHE A 381 12.81 5.34 -11.67
N SER A 382 13.94 5.37 -10.97
CA SER A 382 15.26 5.66 -11.54
C SER A 382 15.83 4.47 -12.32
N GLU A 383 16.69 4.73 -13.31
CA GLU A 383 17.30 3.65 -14.09
C GLU A 383 18.19 2.76 -13.24
N ARG A 384 18.03 1.44 -13.35
CA ARG A 384 18.80 0.46 -12.58
C ARG A 384 19.34 -0.65 -13.49
N ARG A 385 20.55 -0.45 -14.00
CA ARG A 385 21.30 -1.44 -14.77
C ARG A 385 21.82 -2.55 -13.86
N ASN A 386 21.68 -3.80 -14.29
CA ASN A 386 22.21 -4.94 -13.55
C ASN A 386 23.69 -5.28 -13.82
N ALA A 387 24.34 -4.57 -14.75
CA ALA A 387 25.74 -4.77 -15.14
C ALA A 387 26.35 -3.46 -15.65
N THR A 388 27.68 -3.33 -15.59
CA THR A 388 28.42 -2.13 -16.02
C THR A 388 28.64 -2.04 -17.53
N GLY A 389 28.64 -3.19 -18.24
CA GLY A 389 28.89 -3.27 -19.67
C GLY A 389 27.66 -3.01 -20.55
N PRO A 390 27.83 -2.89 -21.89
CA PRO A 390 26.76 -2.57 -22.84
C PRO A 390 25.66 -3.65 -22.94
N GLY A 391 25.90 -4.86 -22.42
CA GLY A 391 24.91 -5.95 -22.33
C GLY A 391 24.04 -5.91 -21.08
N TYR A 392 23.96 -4.76 -20.39
CA TYR A 392 23.12 -4.63 -19.21
C TYR A 392 21.65 -4.91 -19.53
N LYS A 393 20.94 -5.36 -18.50
CA LYS A 393 19.50 -5.57 -18.52
C LYS A 393 18.84 -4.61 -17.53
N LEU A 394 17.57 -4.38 -17.78
CA LEU A 394 16.69 -3.57 -16.95
C LEU A 394 15.47 -4.39 -16.53
N SER A 395 14.82 -3.99 -15.44
CA SER A 395 13.56 -4.59 -14.98
C SER A 395 12.42 -4.15 -15.89
N MET A 396 11.74 -5.09 -16.55
CA MET A 396 10.58 -4.80 -17.40
C MET A 396 9.31 -4.49 -16.60
N ASP A 397 9.30 -4.82 -15.32
CA ASP A 397 8.19 -4.55 -14.40
C ASP A 397 8.24 -3.15 -13.78
N SER A 398 9.44 -2.55 -13.69
CA SER A 398 9.66 -1.21 -13.11
C SER A 398 9.62 -0.11 -14.18
N TRP A 399 9.82 1.17 -13.82
CA TRP A 399 9.80 2.28 -14.79
C TRP A 399 10.83 2.16 -15.92
N ASP A 400 11.89 1.37 -15.73
CA ASP A 400 12.84 1.03 -16.80
C ASP A 400 12.23 0.20 -17.93
N GLY A 401 11.19 -0.57 -17.64
CA GLY A 401 10.37 -1.23 -18.63
C GLY A 401 9.52 -0.24 -19.41
N TYR A 402 9.29 0.99 -18.92
CA TYR A 402 8.37 1.99 -19.48
C TYR A 402 9.05 3.37 -19.67
N PRO A 403 10.22 3.44 -20.33
CA PRO A 403 11.03 4.66 -20.40
C PRO A 403 10.29 5.82 -21.07
N ALA A 404 9.40 5.56 -22.04
CA ALA A 404 8.59 6.60 -22.66
C ALA A 404 7.56 7.21 -21.69
N SER A 405 6.99 6.38 -20.79
CA SER A 405 6.09 6.86 -19.72
C SER A 405 6.87 7.69 -18.70
N ARG A 406 8.08 7.24 -18.31
CA ARG A 406 8.98 8.00 -17.44
C ARG A 406 9.32 9.38 -18.02
N GLU A 407 9.67 9.43 -19.31
CA GLU A 407 10.02 10.67 -20.00
C GLU A 407 8.84 11.67 -20.03
N ARG A 408 7.61 11.20 -20.28
CA ARG A 408 6.43 12.08 -20.24
C ARG A 408 6.18 12.67 -18.86
N VAL A 409 6.37 11.89 -17.80
CA VAL A 409 6.23 12.36 -16.42
C VAL A 409 7.32 13.38 -16.08
N LEU A 410 8.59 13.09 -16.38
CA LEU A 410 9.70 14.02 -16.14
C LEU A 410 9.55 15.33 -16.91
N LYS A 411 9.18 15.25 -18.20
CA LYS A 411 8.86 16.43 -19.03
C LYS A 411 7.65 17.20 -18.48
N GLY A 412 6.66 16.50 -17.96
CA GLY A 412 5.48 17.09 -17.32
C GLY A 412 5.84 17.87 -16.05
N ALA A 413 6.69 17.31 -15.19
CA ALA A 413 7.22 17.98 -14.01
C ALA A 413 8.01 19.24 -14.37
N GLU A 414 8.91 19.14 -15.35
CA GLU A 414 9.71 20.26 -15.86
C GLU A 414 8.81 21.37 -16.46
N ALA A 415 7.83 21.01 -17.28
CA ALA A 415 6.89 21.96 -17.86
C ALA A 415 5.94 22.61 -16.82
N ALA A 416 5.75 21.96 -15.67
CA ALA A 416 4.99 22.50 -14.55
C ALA A 416 5.83 23.34 -13.59
N GLY A 417 7.15 23.41 -13.76
CA GLY A 417 8.04 24.14 -12.86
C GLY A 417 8.24 23.44 -11.51
N VAL A 418 8.20 22.11 -11.47
CA VAL A 418 8.47 21.35 -10.24
C VAL A 418 9.98 21.31 -10.00
N ASP A 419 10.44 22.06 -9.01
CA ASP A 419 11.86 22.12 -8.65
C ASP A 419 12.27 21.08 -7.58
N ASN A 420 11.31 20.64 -6.76
CA ASN A 420 11.53 19.84 -5.56
C ASN A 420 10.77 18.51 -5.64
N LEU A 421 11.12 17.68 -6.62
CA LEU A 421 10.51 16.37 -6.82
C LEU A 421 11.13 15.32 -5.88
N VAL A 422 10.28 14.64 -5.10
CA VAL A 422 10.66 13.47 -4.29
C VAL A 422 9.81 12.28 -4.71
N VAL A 423 10.44 11.17 -5.07
CA VAL A 423 9.75 9.91 -5.38
C VAL A 423 9.92 8.95 -4.21
N LEU A 424 8.82 8.33 -3.75
CA LEU A 424 8.85 7.28 -2.73
C LEU A 424 8.44 5.96 -3.39
N THR A 425 9.20 4.90 -3.14
CA THR A 425 9.11 3.64 -3.89
C THR A 425 9.21 2.42 -2.96
N GLY A 426 8.53 1.32 -3.29
CA GLY A 426 8.63 0.00 -2.65
C GLY A 426 9.14 -1.11 -3.60
N ASP A 427 8.39 -2.22 -3.70
CA ASP A 427 8.56 -3.36 -4.63
C ASP A 427 9.85 -4.20 -4.44
N VAL A 428 11.03 -3.59 -4.58
CA VAL A 428 12.29 -4.32 -4.84
C VAL A 428 12.97 -4.98 -3.63
N HIS A 429 12.31 -5.01 -2.47
CA HIS A 429 12.76 -5.66 -1.21
C HIS A 429 14.13 -5.20 -0.66
N VAL A 430 14.63 -4.07 -1.12
CA VAL A 430 15.92 -3.49 -0.71
C VAL A 430 15.82 -1.98 -0.66
N HIS A 431 16.68 -1.34 0.12
CA HIS A 431 16.80 0.10 0.11
C HIS A 431 17.67 0.57 -1.04
N TYR A 432 17.20 1.62 -1.73
CA TYR A 432 18.01 2.45 -2.61
C TYR A 432 17.77 3.93 -2.31
N ALA A 433 18.78 4.75 -2.61
CA ALA A 433 18.62 6.19 -2.73
C ALA A 433 19.20 6.62 -4.09
N PHE A 434 18.42 7.34 -4.90
CA PHE A 434 18.86 7.79 -6.21
C PHE A 434 18.75 9.30 -6.38
N ASP A 435 19.71 9.85 -7.14
CA ASP A 435 19.48 11.08 -7.88
C ASP A 435 18.61 10.76 -9.11
N VAL A 436 17.46 11.41 -9.25
CA VAL A 436 16.62 11.29 -10.45
C VAL A 436 17.23 12.18 -11.53
N LYS A 437 17.81 11.57 -12.57
CA LYS A 437 18.43 12.31 -13.69
C LYS A 437 17.38 12.69 -14.74
N ARG A 438 17.56 13.85 -15.36
CA ARG A 438 16.78 14.25 -16.55
C ARG A 438 17.05 13.31 -17.73
N ASP A 439 18.28 12.84 -17.86
CA ASP A 439 18.71 11.82 -18.81
C ASP A 439 19.68 10.86 -18.11
N PHE A 440 19.22 9.64 -17.84
CA PHE A 440 20.01 8.60 -17.17
C PHE A 440 21.15 8.04 -18.05
N LYS A 441 21.16 8.32 -19.36
CA LYS A 441 22.26 7.92 -20.26
C LYS A 441 23.47 8.85 -20.17
N ASN A 442 23.29 10.03 -19.60
CA ASN A 442 24.34 11.01 -19.39
C ASN A 442 24.52 11.28 -17.89
N GLU A 443 25.62 10.80 -17.32
CA GLU A 443 25.92 10.98 -15.88
C GLU A 443 25.96 12.47 -15.47
N LYS A 444 26.42 13.35 -16.38
CA LYS A 444 26.48 14.80 -16.17
C LYS A 444 25.13 15.50 -16.35
N SER A 445 24.08 14.76 -16.70
CA SER A 445 22.74 15.30 -16.83
C SER A 445 22.25 15.87 -15.50
N ARG A 446 21.43 16.92 -15.60
CA ARG A 446 20.81 17.61 -14.46
C ARG A 446 20.05 16.60 -13.60
N THR A 447 20.25 16.68 -12.28
CA THR A 447 19.37 16.02 -11.32
C THR A 447 18.09 16.85 -11.19
N VAL A 448 16.93 16.21 -11.27
CA VAL A 448 15.61 16.88 -11.28
C VAL A 448 14.76 16.51 -10.06
N GLY A 449 15.28 15.65 -9.21
CA GLY A 449 14.63 15.19 -7.99
C GLY A 449 15.43 14.07 -7.34
N VAL A 450 14.86 13.47 -6.31
CA VAL A 450 15.45 12.33 -5.61
C VAL A 450 14.43 11.21 -5.45
N GLU A 451 14.90 9.97 -5.39
CA GLU A 451 14.07 8.80 -5.12
C GLU A 451 14.56 8.07 -3.87
N PHE A 452 13.63 7.83 -2.95
CA PHE A 452 13.84 7.04 -1.75
C PHE A 452 13.08 5.72 -1.87
N VAL A 453 13.82 4.64 -2.07
CA VAL A 453 13.25 3.29 -2.16
C VAL A 453 13.30 2.65 -0.78
N THR A 454 12.13 2.35 -0.22
CA THR A 454 12.04 1.57 1.01
C THR A 454 12.26 0.10 0.71
N THR A 455 13.00 -0.56 1.60
CA THR A 455 13.09 -2.01 1.65
C THR A 455 11.74 -2.58 2.11
N SER A 456 11.65 -3.90 2.08
CA SER A 456 10.54 -4.66 2.61
C SER A 456 10.50 -4.68 4.14
N ILE A 457 9.28 -4.68 4.69
CA ILE A 457 9.04 -4.97 6.10
C ILE A 457 9.50 -6.38 6.45
N ALA A 458 9.27 -7.35 5.57
CA ALA A 458 9.64 -8.75 5.81
C ALA A 458 10.04 -9.54 4.55
N SER A 459 9.51 -9.21 3.37
CA SER A 459 9.74 -9.98 2.14
C SER A 459 11.24 -10.14 1.82
N GLY A 460 11.67 -11.36 1.51
CA GLY A 460 13.10 -11.70 1.29
C GLY A 460 13.88 -12.01 2.57
N GLU A 461 13.20 -12.44 3.64
CA GLU A 461 13.75 -12.86 4.94
C GLU A 461 14.75 -11.84 5.55
N ASP A 462 15.85 -12.29 6.17
CA ASP A 462 16.79 -11.41 6.90
C ASP A 462 17.63 -10.50 6.00
N GLY A 463 17.81 -10.89 4.74
CA GLY A 463 18.62 -10.16 3.76
C GLY A 463 20.09 -9.99 4.15
N ALA A 464 20.75 -8.99 3.58
CA ALA A 464 22.16 -8.70 3.82
C ALA A 464 22.45 -7.21 3.73
N ASP A 465 23.37 -6.72 4.56
CA ASP A 465 23.78 -5.31 4.56
C ASP A 465 24.30 -4.89 3.17
N LYS A 466 25.17 -5.71 2.59
CA LYS A 466 25.63 -5.61 1.20
C LYS A 466 25.23 -6.88 0.44
N PRO A 467 24.18 -6.83 -0.39
CA PRO A 467 23.83 -7.95 -1.25
C PRO A 467 24.96 -8.34 -2.21
N ALA A 468 24.93 -9.57 -2.73
CA ALA A 468 26.01 -10.09 -3.59
C ALA A 468 26.28 -9.24 -4.85
N ASN A 469 25.25 -8.57 -5.37
CA ASN A 469 25.32 -7.68 -6.54
C ASN A 469 25.64 -6.21 -6.19
N TRP A 470 25.93 -5.89 -4.92
CA TRP A 470 26.11 -4.50 -4.44
C TRP A 470 27.18 -3.75 -5.25
N GLY A 471 28.37 -4.33 -5.40
CA GLY A 471 29.48 -3.68 -6.12
C GLY A 471 29.15 -3.41 -7.58
N THR A 472 28.49 -4.36 -8.24
CA THR A 472 28.05 -4.21 -9.63
C THR A 472 27.00 -3.12 -9.79
N TYR A 473 26.00 -3.08 -8.90
CA TYR A 473 24.90 -2.11 -9.02
C TYR A 473 25.37 -0.69 -8.73
N MET A 474 26.19 -0.50 -7.69
CA MET A 474 26.76 0.82 -7.36
C MET A 474 27.69 1.31 -8.47
N ALA A 475 28.47 0.43 -9.11
CA ALA A 475 29.33 0.80 -10.23
C ALA A 475 28.57 1.08 -11.53
N ALA A 476 27.49 0.33 -11.81
CA ALA A 476 26.72 0.45 -13.04
C ALA A 476 25.79 1.66 -13.06
N ASN A 477 25.47 2.21 -11.89
CA ASN A 477 24.46 3.27 -11.71
C ASN A 477 25.04 4.40 -10.83
N PRO A 478 25.86 5.33 -11.38
CA PRO A 478 26.50 6.40 -10.60
C PRO A 478 25.51 7.34 -9.88
N HIS A 479 24.26 7.39 -10.33
CA HIS A 479 23.17 8.11 -9.67
C HIS A 479 22.56 7.36 -8.46
N MET A 480 22.87 6.09 -8.25
CA MET A 480 22.54 5.33 -7.03
C MET A 480 23.54 5.70 -5.92
N LYS A 481 23.07 6.37 -4.87
CA LYS A 481 23.90 6.84 -3.74
C LYS A 481 23.86 5.92 -2.53
N PHE A 482 22.88 5.03 -2.47
CA PHE A 482 22.73 4.06 -1.39
C PHE A 482 22.17 2.74 -1.91
N TYR A 483 22.64 1.64 -1.34
CA TYR A 483 22.09 0.30 -1.53
C TYR A 483 22.29 -0.52 -0.24
N ASN A 484 21.20 -0.97 0.37
CA ASN A 484 21.21 -1.88 1.51
C ASN A 484 20.13 -2.95 1.36
N GLY A 485 20.46 -4.21 1.65
CA GLY A 485 19.55 -5.33 1.47
C GLY A 485 18.98 -5.91 2.76
N ARG A 486 18.95 -5.17 3.87
CA ARG A 486 18.24 -5.55 5.10
C ARG A 486 16.78 -5.08 5.07
N ARG A 487 15.95 -5.67 5.92
CA ARG A 487 14.54 -5.31 6.10
C ARG A 487 14.37 -4.07 6.99
N GLY A 488 13.23 -3.42 6.92
CA GLY A 488 12.98 -2.18 7.64
C GLY A 488 12.03 -1.22 6.94
N TYR A 489 12.33 0.07 7.00
CA TYR A 489 11.49 1.16 6.47
C TYR A 489 12.30 2.43 6.27
N VAL A 490 11.73 3.45 5.63
CA VAL A 490 12.36 4.78 5.53
C VAL A 490 11.55 5.78 6.36
N THR A 491 12.24 6.64 7.11
CA THR A 491 11.63 7.87 7.63
C THR A 491 12.08 9.06 6.80
N VAL A 492 11.15 9.90 6.37
CA VAL A 492 11.43 11.11 5.58
C VAL A 492 10.98 12.33 6.35
N THR A 493 11.86 13.31 6.54
CA THR A 493 11.53 14.62 7.09
C THR A 493 11.61 15.64 5.96
N LEU A 494 10.50 16.31 5.68
CA LEU A 494 10.44 17.44 4.75
C LEU A 494 10.34 18.72 5.56
N ASP A 495 11.24 19.67 5.33
CA ASP A 495 11.16 21.01 5.92
C ASP A 495 11.27 22.08 4.82
N ARG A 496 11.41 23.35 5.20
CA ARG A 496 11.48 24.47 4.24
C ARG A 496 12.79 24.53 3.45
N GLU A 497 13.81 23.82 3.89
CA GLU A 497 15.18 23.86 3.35
C GLU A 497 15.59 22.54 2.72
N LYS A 498 15.05 21.41 3.19
CA LYS A 498 15.52 20.09 2.78
C LYS A 498 14.50 18.96 2.92
N ALA A 499 14.75 17.89 2.17
CA ALA A 499 14.19 16.57 2.34
C ALA A 499 15.28 15.62 2.87
N ARG A 500 15.11 15.11 4.09
CA ARG A 500 16.01 14.13 4.72
C ARG A 500 15.37 12.75 4.74
N ALA A 501 16.08 11.74 4.28
CA ALA A 501 15.67 10.33 4.42
C ALA A 501 16.65 9.57 5.31
N ASP A 502 16.14 8.88 6.33
CA ASP A 502 16.88 7.94 7.17
C ASP A 502 16.40 6.52 6.85
N PHE A 503 17.33 5.65 6.42
CA PHE A 503 17.07 4.28 6.02
C PHE A 503 17.20 3.37 7.25
N ARG A 504 16.06 2.93 7.79
CA ARG A 504 15.94 2.23 9.07
C ARG A 504 15.94 0.73 8.80
N THR A 505 16.87 -0.02 9.40
CA THR A 505 17.00 -1.46 9.17
C THR A 505 16.99 -2.27 10.44
N VAL A 506 16.53 -3.52 10.33
CA VAL A 506 16.68 -4.56 11.36
C VAL A 506 17.56 -5.67 10.82
N SER A 507 18.35 -6.28 11.71
CA SER A 507 19.30 -7.34 11.31
C SER A 507 18.64 -8.70 11.05
N ALA A 508 17.44 -8.93 11.57
CA ALA A 508 16.67 -10.15 11.36
C ALA A 508 15.16 -9.92 11.46
N VAL A 509 14.42 -10.63 10.64
CA VAL A 509 12.96 -10.77 10.69
C VAL A 509 12.53 -12.23 10.83
N THR A 510 13.41 -13.21 10.59
CA THR A 510 13.12 -14.63 10.84
C THR A 510 12.99 -14.96 12.34
N LYS A 511 13.41 -14.02 13.20
CA LYS A 511 13.21 -14.03 14.65
C LYS A 511 12.71 -12.67 15.13
N PRO A 512 11.87 -12.61 16.17
CA PRO A 512 11.40 -11.33 16.69
C PRO A 512 12.50 -10.58 17.45
N GLY A 513 12.34 -9.26 17.55
CA GLY A 513 13.05 -8.44 18.54
C GLY A 513 14.41 -7.88 18.13
N ALA A 514 14.81 -8.03 16.86
CA ALA A 514 15.99 -7.34 16.33
C ALA A 514 15.88 -5.81 16.54
N PRO A 515 16.94 -5.13 17.01
CA PRO A 515 16.95 -3.70 17.15
C PRO A 515 16.94 -3.01 15.78
N VAL A 516 16.34 -1.81 15.73
CA VAL A 516 16.42 -0.95 14.54
C VAL A 516 17.67 -0.08 14.61
N VAL A 517 18.33 0.10 13.46
CA VAL A 517 19.46 1.02 13.28
C VAL A 517 19.23 1.89 12.05
N THR A 518 19.88 3.05 11.97
CA THR A 518 19.95 3.82 10.72
C THR A 518 21.14 3.33 9.90
N ALA A 519 20.88 2.69 8.76
CA ALA A 519 21.91 2.16 7.86
C ALA A 519 22.50 3.23 6.92
N GLY A 520 21.75 4.32 6.67
CA GLY A 520 22.20 5.46 5.88
C GLY A 520 21.25 6.64 6.04
N SER A 521 21.79 7.85 5.88
CA SER A 521 21.03 9.09 5.95
C SER A 521 21.45 10.02 4.81
N PHE A 522 20.46 10.55 4.09
CA PHE A 522 20.70 11.41 2.93
C PHE A 522 19.78 12.62 2.96
N VAL A 523 20.27 13.72 2.38
CA VAL A 523 19.58 15.01 2.30
C VAL A 523 19.58 15.49 0.86
N SER A 524 18.46 16.06 0.42
CA SER A 524 18.34 16.90 -0.77
C SER A 524 17.89 18.29 -0.35
N GLU A 525 18.53 19.34 -0.87
CA GLU A 525 18.18 20.73 -0.57
C GLU A 525 17.04 21.21 -1.48
N ALA A 526 16.17 22.06 -0.95
CA ALA A 526 15.11 22.70 -1.73
C ALA A 526 15.73 23.66 -2.76
N GLY A 527 15.35 23.50 -4.03
CA GLY A 527 15.87 24.27 -5.16
C GLY A 527 17.20 23.75 -5.72
N ASP A 528 17.86 22.79 -5.05
CA ASP A 528 19.09 22.14 -5.49
C ASP A 528 18.98 20.61 -5.32
N PRO A 529 18.18 19.93 -6.18
CA PRO A 529 17.92 18.51 -6.03
C PRO A 529 19.20 17.68 -6.24
N GLY A 530 19.49 16.80 -5.28
CA GLY A 530 20.62 15.88 -5.31
C GLY A 530 20.98 15.38 -3.91
N LEU A 531 21.37 14.11 -3.81
CA LEU A 531 21.60 13.46 -2.54
C LEU A 531 23.02 13.71 -2.01
N LYS A 532 23.08 14.24 -0.79
CA LYS A 532 24.29 14.39 0.03
C LYS A 532 24.14 13.55 1.31
N PRO A 533 25.21 12.95 1.86
CA PRO A 533 25.15 12.36 3.21
C PRO A 533 24.68 13.39 4.24
N ALA A 534 23.81 12.96 5.17
CA ALA A 534 23.17 13.84 6.17
C ALA A 534 24.02 14.16 7.40
#